data_AF-A0A2M8GGA1-F1
#
_entry.id   AF-A0A2M8GGA1-F1
#
_cell.length_a   1.000
_cell.length_b   1.000
_cell.length_c   1.000
_cell.angle_alpha   90.00
_cell.angle_beta   90.00
_cell.angle_gamma   90.00
#
_symmetry.space_group_name_H-M   'P 1'
#
loop_
_entity.id
_entity.type
_entity.pdbx_description
1 polymer ?
#
loop_
_entity_poly.entity_id
_entity_poly.type
_entity_poly.pdbx_seq_one_letter_code
_entity_poly.pdbx_strand_id
1 'polypeptide(L)' 'MQAIRAIYDGHHIKPLEPIKTDKKTEVLIIFPDTAEKISPVDARGLLRGAGKGEHLTEKLLKLRAEDIELEQR' A
#
# COMPACT_ATOMS: atom_id res chain seq x y z
N MET A 1 -23.98 -1.17 18.62
CA MET A 1 -22.58 -0.84 18.27
C MET A 1 -22.41 0.67 18.31
N GLN A 2 -21.42 1.16 19.06
CA GLN A 2 -21.05 2.59 19.05
C GLN A 2 -19.76 2.72 18.24
N ALA A 3 -19.79 3.50 17.17
CA ALA A 3 -18.59 3.79 16.37
C ALA A 3 -17.86 4.98 17.00
N ILE A 4 -16.59 4.78 17.37
CA ILE A 4 -15.74 5.84 17.89
C ILE A 4 -14.80 6.27 16.77
N ARG A 5 -14.79 7.57 16.46
CA ARG A 5 -13.85 8.11 15.49
C ARG A 5 -12.49 8.28 16.17
N ALA A 6 -11.46 7.78 15.52
CA ALA A 6 -10.09 7.83 16.01
C ALA A 6 -9.13 8.12 14.86
N ILE A 7 -7.96 8.66 15.20
CA ILE A 7 -6.82 8.82 14.29
C ILE A 7 -5.86 7.67 14.54
N TYR A 8 -5.39 7.05 13.45
CA TYR A 8 -4.29 6.09 13.47
C TYR A 8 -3.02 6.77 12.97
N ASP A 9 -1.97 6.82 13.79
CA ASP A 9 -0.68 7.43 13.44
C ASP A 9 0.39 6.41 12.99
N GLY A 10 -0.05 5.20 12.61
CA GLY A 10 0.82 4.09 12.22
C GLY A 10 1.29 3.22 13.39
N HIS A 11 1.12 3.68 14.64
CA HIS A 11 1.49 2.94 15.84
C HIS A 11 0.39 2.96 16.90
N HIS A 12 -0.31 4.09 17.05
CA HIS A 12 -1.32 4.33 18.07
C HIS A 12 -2.66 4.72 17.45
N ILE A 13 -3.74 4.30 18.10
CA ILE A 13 -5.11 4.73 17.79
C ILE A 13 -5.55 5.68 18.89
N LYS A 14 -5.76 6.94 18.55
CA LYS A 14 -6.18 7.99 19.47
C LYS A 14 -7.61 8.41 19.15
N PRO A 15 -8.57 8.24 20.08
CA PRO A 15 -9.93 8.67 19.83
C PRO A 15 -9.98 10.20 19.70
N LEU A 16 -10.78 10.72 18.77
CA LEU A 16 -10.96 12.15 18.58
C LEU A 16 -11.74 12.79 19.73
N GLU A 17 -12.61 12.00 20.36
CA GLU A 17 -13.43 12.40 21.49
C GLU A 17 -13.11 11.51 22.70
N PRO A 18 -13.16 12.04 23.93
CA PRO A 18 -12.97 11.24 25.13
C PRO A 18 -14.00 10.11 25.21
N ILE A 19 -13.51 8.88 25.37
CA ILE A 19 -14.38 7.73 25.58
C ILE A 19 -14.87 7.80 27.03
N LYS A 20 -16.19 7.89 27.23
CA LYS A 20 -16.83 7.96 28.56
C LYS A 20 -16.85 6.60 29.28
N THR A 21 -15.74 5.87 29.24
CA THR A 21 -15.57 4.61 29.97
C THR A 21 -14.18 4.51 30.55
N ASP A 22 -14.12 4.11 31.81
CA ASP A 22 -12.91 3.82 32.58
C ASP A 22 -12.62 2.30 32.63
N LYS A 23 -13.51 1.48 32.05
CA LYS A 23 -13.41 0.03 32.06
C LYS A 23 -12.56 -0.49 30.91
N LYS A 24 -11.68 -1.44 31.21
CA LYS A 24 -10.96 -2.21 30.20
C LYS A 24 -11.97 -3.01 29.36
N THR A 25 -12.11 -2.63 28.10
CA THR A 25 -13.14 -3.16 27.19
C THR A 25 -12.47 -3.60 25.89
N GLU A 26 -12.86 -4.76 25.38
CA GLU A 26 -12.44 -5.22 24.06
C GLU A 26 -13.16 -4.42 22.97
N VAL A 27 -12.42 -3.98 21.95
CA VAL A 27 -12.95 -3.16 20.85
C VAL A 27 -12.51 -3.72 19.50
N LEU A 28 -13.40 -3.62 18.51
CA LEU A 28 -13.12 -3.96 17.13
C LEU A 28 -12.70 -2.71 16.36
N ILE A 29 -11.52 -2.74 15.75
CA ILE A 29 -10.98 -1.66 14.92
C ILE A 29 -11.24 -2.00 13.46
N ILE A 30 -11.93 -1.11 12.74
CA ILE A 30 -12.23 -1.29 11.32
C ILE A 30 -11.50 -0.17 10.56
N PHE A 31 -10.57 -0.56 9.70
CA PHE A 31 -9.97 0.36 8.74
C PHE A 31 -10.90 0.48 7.53
N PRO A 32 -11.39 1.68 7.19
CA PRO A 32 -12.15 1.85 5.97
C PRO A 32 -11.22 1.56 4.79
N ASP A 33 -11.66 0.68 3.89
CA ASP A 33 -10.98 0.43 2.62
C ASP A 33 -11.21 1.67 1.74
N THR A 34 -10.32 2.66 1.86
CA THR A 34 -10.35 3.88 1.03
C THR A 34 -9.59 3.71 -0.27
N ALA A 35 -9.02 2.52 -0.53
CA ALA A 35 -8.44 2.25 -1.83
C ALA A 35 -9.58 2.28 -2.85
N GLU A 36 -9.45 3.15 -3.86
CA GLU A 36 -10.29 3.03 -5.05
C GLU A 36 -10.14 1.60 -5.55
N LYS A 37 -11.24 0.86 -5.59
CA LYS A 37 -11.27 -0.48 -6.15
C LYS A 37 -11.16 -0.33 -7.67
N ILE A 38 -9.92 -0.20 -8.14
CA ILE A 38 -9.61 -0.13 -9.56
C ILE A 38 -10.01 -1.47 -10.17
N SER A 39 -10.86 -1.44 -11.20
CA SER A 39 -11.25 -2.67 -11.88
C SER A 39 -10.00 -3.31 -12.51
N PRO A 40 -9.93 -4.65 -12.63
CA PRO A 40 -8.80 -5.29 -13.30
C PRO A 40 -8.57 -4.78 -14.73
N VAL A 41 -9.61 -4.28 -15.40
CA VAL A 41 -9.51 -3.69 -16.74
C VAL A 41 -8.79 -2.35 -16.69
N ASP A 42 -9.15 -1.48 -15.74
CA ASP A 42 -8.54 -0.16 -15.57
C ASP A 42 -7.10 -0.28 -15.07
N ALA A 43 -6.82 -1.22 -14.17
CA ALA A 43 -5.46 -1.53 -13.73
C ALA A 43 -4.58 -1.98 -14.91
N ARG A 44 -5.11 -2.86 -15.78
CA ARG A 44 -4.41 -3.24 -17.02
C ARG A 44 -4.26 -2.07 -17.99
N GLY A 45 -5.19 -1.13 -18.01
CA GLY A 45 -5.11 0.11 -18.78
C GLY A 45 -3.98 1.02 -18.31
N LEU A 46 -3.87 1.26 -17.01
CA LEU A 46 -2.78 2.04 -16.40
C LEU A 46 -1.41 1.40 -16.63
N LEU A 47 -1.34 0.07 -16.66
CA LEU A 47 -0.12 -0.66 -17.00
C LEU A 47 0.17 -0.68 -18.52
N ARG A 48 -0.84 -0.48 -19.37
CA ARG A 48 -0.68 -0.37 -20.84
C ARG A 48 -0.19 1.03 -21.20
N GLY A 49 1.12 1.20 -21.24
CA GLY A 49 1.74 2.46 -21.66
C GLY A 49 3.01 2.78 -20.89
N ALA A 50 3.11 2.29 -19.65
CA ALA A 50 4.32 2.36 -18.83
C ALA A 50 5.55 1.65 -19.44
N GLY A 51 5.40 0.98 -20.60
CA GLY A 51 6.52 0.40 -21.36
C GLY A 51 6.78 1.04 -22.72
N LYS A 52 5.91 1.94 -23.22
CA LYS A 52 6.08 2.54 -24.55
C LYS A 52 7.07 3.70 -24.47
N GLY A 53 8.33 3.43 -24.77
CA GLY A 53 9.43 4.40 -24.74
C GLY A 53 10.33 4.30 -23.50
N GLU A 54 10.03 3.41 -22.55
CA GLU A 54 10.87 3.23 -21.36
C GLU A 54 12.05 2.26 -21.56
N HIS A 55 12.15 1.65 -22.76
CA HIS A 55 13.17 0.67 -23.14
C HIS A 55 13.40 -0.40 -22.05
N LEU A 56 12.29 -0.85 -21.42
CA LEU A 56 12.34 -1.71 -20.24
C LEU A 56 13.14 -2.98 -20.50
N THR A 57 12.99 -3.57 -21.69
CA THR A 57 13.77 -4.75 -22.12
C THR A 57 15.27 -4.46 -22.15
N GLU A 58 15.70 -3.31 -22.68
CA GLU A 58 17.12 -2.93 -22.72
C GLU A 58 17.68 -2.69 -21.30
N LYS A 59 16.90 -2.03 -20.43
CA LYS A 59 17.29 -1.83 -19.02
C LYS A 59 17.43 -3.14 -18.27
N LEU A 60 16.49 -4.06 -18.46
CA LEU A 60 16.52 -5.38 -17.82
C LEU A 60 17.71 -6.23 -18.33
N LEU A 61 18.00 -6.17 -19.63
CA LEU A 61 19.18 -6.84 -20.20
C LEU A 61 20.49 -6.26 -19.67
N LYS A 62 20.57 -4.94 -19.50
CA LYS A 62 21.75 -4.28 -18.93
C LYS A 62 21.99 -4.66 -17.48
N LEU A 63 20.95 -4.58 -16.63
CA LEU A 63 21.04 -5.00 -15.23
C LEU A 63 21.49 -6.47 -15.12
N ARG A 64 20.99 -7.33 -16.00
CA ARG A 64 21.38 -8.74 -15.99
C ARG A 64 22.84 -8.97 -16.35
N ALA A 65 23.40 -8.18 -17.27
CA ALA A 65 24.83 -8.25 -17.59
C ALA A 65 25.70 -7.79 -16.42
N GLU A 66 25.29 -6.71 -15.74
CA GLU A 66 25.98 -6.19 -14.55
C GLU A 66 25.99 -7.20 -13.39
N ASP A 67 24.89 -7.91 -13.16
CA ASP A 67 24.82 -8.99 -12.16
C ASP A 67 25.79 -10.13 -12.47
N ILE A 68 25.86 -10.55 -13.75
CA ILE A 68 26.76 -11.65 -14.18
C ILE A 68 28.22 -11.26 -13.99
N GLU A 69 28.61 -10.02 -14.29
CA GLU A 69 29.97 -9.52 -14.05
C GLU A 69 30.31 -9.49 -12.55
N LEU A 70 29.33 -9.16 -11.70
CA LEU A 70 29.49 -9.16 -10.25
C LEU A 70 29.67 -10.57 -9.69
N GLU A 71 28.91 -11.54 -10.19
CA GLU A 71 28.98 -12.95 -9.78
C GLU A 71 30.27 -13.65 -10.25
N GLN A 72 30.93 -13.14 -11.29
CA GLN A 72 32.20 -13.69 -11.81
C GLN A 72 33.46 -13.11 -11.14
N ARG A 73 33.33 -12.16 -10.20
CA ARG A 73 34.42 -11.63 -9.37
C ARG A 73 34.52 -12.35 -8.03
#